data_AF-A0A643BMG7-F1
#
_entry.id   AF-A0A643BMG7-F1
#
_cell.length_a   1.000
_cell.length_b   1.000
_cell.length_c   1.000
_cell.angle_alpha   90.00
_cell.angle_beta   90.00
_cell.angle_gamma   90.00
#
_symmetry.space_group_name_H-M   'P 1'
#
loop_
_entity.id
_entity.type
_entity.pdbx_description
1 polymer ?
#
loop_
_entity_poly.entity_id
_entity_poly.type
_entity_poly.pdbx_seq_one_letter_code
_entity_poly.pdbx_strand_id
1 'polypeptide(L)'
;MKSAAGEFVDGPSSSVKRGNLLRAARALFSAVTRLLILADMTDVYTLLVQLKVVEDGILKLRNAGTEQDLGIQYNALKPEVDKLNIMAAKRQQERKDTGHCDQMAAARGIGRKTFQSSILHPRPAYSTLMSQPIRPTET
;
A
#
# COMPACT_ATOMS: atom_id res chain seq x y z
N MET A 1 -14.70 -16.90 -29.58
CA MET A 1 -13.46 -17.70 -29.57
C MET A 1 -13.74 -19.19 -29.68
N LYS A 2 -14.41 -19.82 -28.69
CA LYS A 2 -14.68 -21.26 -28.68
C LYS A 2 -15.32 -21.77 -29.98
N SER A 3 -16.40 -21.12 -30.45
CA SER A 3 -17.07 -21.50 -31.71
C SER A 3 -16.17 -21.33 -32.94
N ALA A 4 -15.53 -20.16 -33.10
CA ALA A 4 -14.62 -19.90 -34.23
C ALA A 4 -13.39 -20.85 -34.25
N ALA A 5 -12.93 -21.29 -33.08
CA ALA A 5 -11.86 -22.28 -32.96
C ALA A 5 -12.36 -23.68 -33.38
N GLY A 6 -13.57 -24.08 -32.95
CA GLY A 6 -14.20 -25.33 -33.41
C GLY A 6 -14.37 -25.36 -34.93
N GLU A 7 -14.95 -24.29 -35.50
CA GLU A 7 -15.14 -24.20 -36.95
C GLU A 7 -13.82 -24.27 -37.74
N PHE A 8 -12.74 -23.70 -37.20
CA PHE A 8 -11.40 -23.77 -37.79
C PHE A 8 -10.82 -25.18 -37.74
N VAL A 9 -10.98 -25.90 -36.62
CA VAL A 9 -10.54 -27.30 -36.50
C VAL A 9 -11.22 -28.19 -37.54
N ASP A 10 -12.51 -27.95 -37.80
CA ASP A 10 -13.28 -28.67 -38.82
C ASP A 10 -12.91 -28.28 -40.27
N GLY A 11 -12.04 -27.28 -40.47
CA GLY A 11 -11.64 -26.82 -41.81
C GLY A 11 -10.41 -25.91 -41.81
N PRO A 12 -9.21 -26.43 -41.49
CA PRO A 12 -8.02 -25.63 -41.22
C PRO A 12 -7.40 -24.96 -42.45
N SER A 13 -7.70 -25.48 -43.64
CA SER A 13 -7.27 -24.91 -44.93
C SER A 13 -8.11 -23.71 -45.38
N SER A 14 -9.29 -23.49 -44.79
CA SER A 14 -10.15 -22.37 -45.13
C SER A 14 -9.58 -21.03 -44.62
N SER A 15 -9.29 -20.12 -45.56
CA SER A 15 -8.85 -18.76 -45.25
C SER A 15 -9.89 -17.97 -44.46
N VAL A 16 -11.19 -18.18 -44.75
CA VAL A 16 -12.31 -17.53 -44.06
C VAL A 16 -12.40 -17.98 -42.60
N LYS A 17 -12.38 -19.29 -42.33
CA LYS A 17 -12.42 -19.84 -40.97
C LYS A 17 -11.21 -19.39 -40.15
N ARG A 18 -10.02 -19.40 -40.76
CA ARG A 18 -8.79 -18.86 -40.14
C ARG A 18 -8.93 -17.37 -39.82
N GLY A 19 -9.47 -16.57 -40.74
CA GLY A 19 -9.71 -15.14 -40.53
C GLY A 19 -10.68 -14.87 -39.37
N ASN A 20 -11.76 -15.64 -39.28
CA ASN A 20 -12.74 -15.57 -38.17
C ASN A 20 -12.09 -15.89 -36.83
N LEU A 21 -11.30 -16.96 -36.75
CA LEU A 21 -10.55 -17.33 -35.56
C LEU A 21 -9.59 -16.21 -35.13
N LEU A 22 -8.80 -15.67 -36.06
CA LEU A 22 -7.84 -14.60 -35.74
C LEU A 22 -8.53 -13.32 -35.24
N ARG A 23 -9.68 -12.95 -35.82
CA ARG A 23 -10.48 -11.81 -35.32
C ARG A 23 -11.02 -12.07 -33.92
N ALA A 24 -11.58 -13.26 -33.69
CA ALA A 24 -12.06 -13.66 -32.36
C ALA A 24 -10.92 -13.71 -31.33
N ALA A 25 -9.71 -14.09 -31.75
CA ALA A 25 -8.51 -14.09 -30.91
C ALA A 25 -8.07 -12.70 -30.52
N ARG A 26 -7.95 -11.78 -31.48
CA ARG A 26 -7.61 -10.38 -31.20
C ARG A 26 -8.63 -9.73 -30.27
N ALA A 27 -9.92 -9.96 -30.52
CA ALA A 27 -10.98 -9.45 -29.65
C ALA A 27 -10.87 -10.00 -28.22
N LEU A 28 -10.61 -11.31 -28.06
CA LEU A 28 -10.40 -11.93 -26.76
C LEU A 28 -9.18 -11.37 -26.04
N PHE A 29 -8.01 -11.30 -26.70
CA PHE A 29 -6.81 -10.75 -26.09
C PHE A 29 -7.00 -9.29 -25.69
N SER A 30 -7.65 -8.47 -26.52
CA SER A 30 -7.96 -7.08 -26.17
C SER A 30 -8.84 -6.98 -24.91
N ALA A 31 -9.88 -7.82 -24.81
CA ALA A 31 -10.74 -7.87 -23.62
C ALA A 31 -9.98 -8.34 -22.37
N VAL A 32 -9.15 -9.39 -22.50
CA VAL A 32 -8.32 -9.91 -21.41
C VAL A 32 -7.29 -8.88 -20.95
N THR A 33 -6.61 -8.18 -21.85
CA THR A 33 -5.67 -7.11 -21.49
C THR A 33 -6.38 -6.00 -20.71
N ARG A 34 -7.56 -5.56 -21.16
CA ARG A 34 -8.36 -4.54 -20.43
C ARG A 34 -8.76 -5.03 -19.04
N LEU A 35 -9.17 -6.29 -18.91
CA LEU A 35 -9.51 -6.89 -17.63
C LEU A 35 -8.31 -6.96 -16.68
N LEU A 36 -7.15 -7.39 -17.17
CA LEU A 36 -5.92 -7.47 -16.37
C LEU A 36 -5.47 -6.08 -15.90
N ILE A 37 -5.60 -5.04 -16.74
CA ILE A 37 -5.34 -3.65 -16.34
C ILE A 37 -6.31 -3.19 -15.24
N LEU A 38 -7.61 -3.47 -15.39
CA LEU A 38 -8.60 -3.10 -14.38
C LEU A 38 -8.40 -3.85 -13.05
N ALA A 39 -8.03 -5.13 -13.12
CA ALA A 39 -7.68 -5.92 -11.95
C ALA A 39 -6.47 -5.30 -11.21
N ASP A 40 -5.40 -4.98 -11.94
CA ASP A 40 -4.22 -4.31 -11.37
C ASP A 40 -4.56 -2.97 -10.70
N MET A 41 -5.37 -2.15 -11.37
CA MET A 41 -5.85 -0.87 -10.82
C MET A 41 -6.68 -1.06 -9.54
N THR A 42 -7.49 -2.13 -9.48
CA THR A 42 -8.29 -2.46 -8.29
C THR A 42 -7.41 -2.88 -7.12
N ASP A 43 -6.37 -3.66 -7.38
CA ASP A 43 -5.39 -4.06 -6.36
C ASP A 43 -4.63 -2.85 -5.81
N VAL A 44 -4.19 -1.92 -6.67
CA VAL A 44 -3.56 -0.66 -6.25
C VAL A 44 -4.53 0.21 -5.46
N TYR A 45 -5.78 0.36 -5.91
CA TYR A 45 -6.77 1.17 -5.22
C TYR A 45 -7.06 0.64 -3.81
N THR A 46 -7.18 -0.68 -3.67
CA THR A 46 -7.38 -1.33 -2.36
C THR A 46 -6.21 -1.05 -1.42
N LEU A 47 -4.96 -1.08 -1.93
CA LEU A 47 -3.78 -0.70 -1.15
C LEU A 47 -3.80 0.79 -0.74
N LEU A 48 -4.20 1.69 -1.64
CA LEU A 48 -4.30 3.13 -1.34
C LEU A 48 -5.38 3.43 -0.30
N VAL A 49 -6.53 2.74 -0.36
CA VAL A 49 -7.58 2.87 0.66
C VAL A 49 -7.06 2.42 2.03
N GLN A 50 -6.35 1.30 2.10
CA GLN A 50 -5.75 0.84 3.36
C GLN A 50 -4.68 1.82 3.86
N LEU A 51 -3.89 2.40 2.96
CA LEU A 51 -2.92 3.44 3.31
C LEU A 51 -3.60 4.65 3.94
N LYS A 52 -4.75 5.07 3.40
CA LYS A 52 -5.53 6.19 3.95
C LYS A 52 -6.05 5.91 5.36
N VAL A 53 -6.52 4.68 5.61
CA VAL A 53 -6.93 4.24 6.96
C VAL A 53 -5.78 4.38 7.97
N VAL A 54 -4.58 3.94 7.58
CA VAL A 54 -3.38 4.06 8.42
C VAL A 54 -2.99 5.52 8.64
N GLU A 55 -3.01 6.36 7.59
CA GLU A 55 -2.71 7.79 7.68
C GLU A 55 -3.65 8.50 8.68
N ASP A 56 -4.95 8.27 8.56
CA ASP A 56 -5.95 8.87 9.46
C ASP A 56 -5.79 8.35 10.90
N GLY A 57 -5.42 7.08 11.06
CA GLY A 57 -5.10 6.50 12.36
C GLY A 57 -3.86 7.11 13.01
N ILE A 58 -2.79 7.40 12.25
CA ILE A 58 -1.62 8.14 12.75
C ILE A 58 -2.03 9.53 13.23
N LEU A 59 -2.90 10.21 12.49
CA LEU A 59 -3.38 11.53 12.87
C LEU A 59 -4.17 11.49 14.18
N LYS A 60 -5.03 10.49 14.37
CA LYS A 60 -5.74 10.27 15.64
C LYS A 60 -4.79 9.98 16.79
N LEU A 61 -3.80 9.10 16.58
CA LEU A 61 -2.78 8.79 17.58
C LEU A 61 -1.98 10.03 17.99
N ARG A 62 -1.57 10.86 17.02
CA ARG A 62 -0.86 12.12 17.26
C ARG A 62 -1.69 13.11 18.09
N ASN A 63 -3.00 13.13 17.87
CA ASN A 63 -3.92 14.08 18.51
C ASN A 63 -4.51 13.54 19.82
N ALA A 64 -4.06 12.37 20.30
CA ALA A 64 -4.53 11.80 21.56
C ALA A 64 -4.19 12.74 22.73
N GLY A 65 -5.21 13.09 23.50
CA GLY A 65 -5.10 14.08 24.58
C GLY A 65 -4.64 13.51 25.93
N THR A 66 -4.66 12.18 26.08
CA THR A 66 -4.29 11.48 27.32
C THR A 66 -3.52 10.20 27.01
N GLU A 67 -2.74 9.67 27.97
CA GLU A 67 -2.05 8.39 27.79
C GLU A 67 -3.01 7.21 27.58
N GLN A 68 -4.20 7.27 28.20
CA GLN A 68 -5.23 6.24 28.02
C GLN A 68 -5.77 6.26 26.58
N ASP A 69 -6.10 7.45 26.04
CA ASP A 69 -6.55 7.59 24.66
C ASP A 69 -5.44 7.20 23.67
N LEU A 70 -4.19 7.57 23.96
CA LEU A 70 -3.03 7.15 23.17
C LEU A 70 -2.93 5.62 23.09
N GLY A 71 -3.09 4.91 24.21
CA GLY A 71 -3.11 3.45 24.24
C GLY A 71 -4.26 2.84 23.42
N ILE A 72 -5.45 3.44 23.46
CA ILE A 72 -6.62 3.01 22.68
C ILE A 72 -6.36 3.21 21.18
N GLN A 73 -5.94 4.40 20.76
CA GLN A 73 -5.65 4.69 19.35
C GLN A 73 -4.52 3.81 18.82
N TYR A 74 -3.50 3.53 19.64
CA TYR A 74 -2.40 2.66 19.26
C TYR A 74 -2.86 1.22 19.01
N ASN A 75 -3.63 0.65 19.92
CA ASN A 75 -4.15 -0.71 19.78
C ASN A 75 -5.08 -0.87 18.57
N ALA A 76 -5.81 0.19 18.21
CA ALA A 76 -6.64 0.22 17.01
C ALA A 76 -5.81 0.36 15.72
N LEU A 77 -4.72 1.13 15.74
CA LEU A 77 -3.89 1.39 14.57
C LEU A 77 -2.95 0.22 14.24
N LYS A 78 -2.46 -0.48 15.26
CA LYS A 78 -1.52 -1.59 15.11
C LYS A 78 -1.93 -2.65 14.07
N PRO A 79 -3.15 -3.23 14.10
CA PRO A 79 -3.56 -4.21 13.09
C PRO A 79 -3.68 -3.62 11.69
N GLU A 80 -4.08 -2.34 11.56
CA GLU A 80 -4.20 -1.66 10.26
C GLU A 80 -2.83 -1.46 9.60
N VAL A 81 -1.80 -1.16 10.39
CA VAL A 81 -0.40 -1.08 9.93
C VAL A 81 0.12 -2.45 9.49
N ASP A 82 -0.17 -3.51 10.26
CA ASP A 82 0.25 -4.87 9.91
C ASP A 82 -0.41 -5.34 8.61
N LYS A 83 -1.72 -5.05 8.44
CA LYS A 83 -2.47 -5.32 7.21
C LYS A 83 -1.90 -4.56 6.01
N LEU A 84 -1.66 -3.26 6.16
CA LEU A 84 -1.01 -2.46 5.11
C LEU A 84 0.35 -3.05 4.72
N ASN A 85 1.14 -3.48 5.70
CA ASN A 85 2.46 -4.05 5.46
C ASN A 85 2.40 -5.37 4.66
N ILE A 86 1.42 -6.23 4.95
CA ILE A 86 1.19 -7.47 4.19
C ILE A 86 0.79 -7.14 2.75
N MET A 87 -0.17 -6.21 2.56
CA MET A 87 -0.64 -5.81 1.23
C MET A 87 0.49 -5.19 0.39
N ALA A 88 1.30 -4.32 1.01
CA ALA A 88 2.45 -3.72 0.36
C ALA A 88 3.54 -4.75 0.02
N ALA A 89 3.75 -5.77 0.86
CA ALA A 89 4.67 -6.86 0.57
C ALA A 89 4.22 -7.69 -0.64
N LYS A 90 2.92 -8.00 -0.73
CA LYS A 90 2.35 -8.71 -1.88
C LYS A 90 2.54 -7.92 -3.16
N ARG A 91 2.19 -6.61 -3.14
CA ARG A 91 2.40 -5.71 -4.30
C ARG A 91 3.87 -5.60 -4.70
N GLN A 92 4.78 -5.68 -3.73
CA GLN A 92 6.22 -5.65 -3.97
C GLN A 92 6.70 -6.88 -4.75
N GLN A 93 6.18 -8.07 -4.42
CA GLN A 93 6.54 -9.31 -5.11
C GLN A 93 6.01 -9.38 -6.55
N GLU A 94 4.86 -8.77 -6.82
CA GLU A 94 4.24 -8.75 -8.15
C GLU A 94 4.92 -7.77 -9.12
N ARG A 95 5.75 -6.85 -8.60
CA ARG A 95 6.38 -5.80 -9.38
C ARG A 95 7.60 -6.34 -10.13
N LYS A 96 7.52 -6.34 -11.46
CA LYS A 96 8.58 -6.86 -12.36
C LYS A 96 9.82 -5.98 -12.47
N ASP A 97 9.74 -4.72 -12.07
CA ASP A 97 10.83 -3.74 -12.16
C ASP A 97 11.52 -3.56 -10.79
N THR A 98 12.81 -3.88 -10.75
CA THR A 98 13.62 -3.98 -9.53
C THR A 98 13.82 -2.65 -8.82
N GLY A 99 14.05 -1.54 -9.54
CA GLY A 99 14.34 -0.24 -8.89
C GLY A 99 13.12 0.34 -8.16
N HIS A 100 11.95 0.06 -8.68
CA HIS A 100 10.66 0.42 -8.12
C HIS A 100 10.24 -0.47 -6.94
N CYS A 101 10.72 -1.71 -6.93
CA CYS A 101 10.62 -2.64 -5.81
C CYS A 101 11.38 -2.10 -4.57
N ASP A 102 12.59 -1.59 -4.79
CA ASP A 102 13.46 -1.06 -3.73
C ASP A 102 12.92 0.23 -3.09
N GLN A 103 12.31 1.11 -3.89
CA GLN A 103 11.64 2.31 -3.37
C GLN A 103 10.49 1.96 -2.42
N MET A 104 9.69 0.94 -2.76
CA MET A 104 8.59 0.50 -1.91
C MET A 104 9.08 -0.22 -0.66
N ALA A 105 10.17 -1.00 -0.78
CA ALA A 105 10.85 -1.60 0.36
C ALA A 105 11.38 -0.54 1.34
N ALA A 106 12.02 0.51 0.82
CA ALA A 106 12.53 1.63 1.61
C ALA A 106 11.40 2.39 2.31
N ALA A 107 10.32 2.73 1.59
CA ALA A 107 9.15 3.41 2.17
C ALA A 107 8.48 2.58 3.28
N ARG A 108 8.33 1.27 3.09
CA ARG A 108 7.84 0.33 4.12
C ARG A 108 8.77 0.29 5.34
N GLY A 109 10.08 0.29 5.11
CA GLY A 109 11.09 0.32 6.17
C GLY A 109 11.04 1.60 6.99
N ILE A 110 10.91 2.76 6.34
CA ILE A 110 10.77 4.07 7.00
C ILE A 110 9.45 4.15 7.77
N GLY A 111 8.34 3.72 7.17
CA GLY A 111 7.04 3.66 7.85
C GLY A 111 7.12 2.80 9.12
N ARG A 112 7.66 1.58 9.03
CA ARG A 112 7.81 0.71 10.20
C ARG A 112 8.73 1.30 11.28
N LYS A 113 9.86 1.90 10.86
CA LYS A 113 10.82 2.53 11.79
C LYS A 113 10.27 3.79 12.43
N THR A 114 9.53 4.63 11.71
CA THR A 114 8.90 5.84 12.28
C THR A 114 7.83 5.46 13.28
N PHE A 115 6.96 4.50 12.94
CA PHE A 115 6.03 3.89 13.89
C PHE A 115 6.75 3.34 15.14
N GLN A 116 7.86 2.62 14.99
CA GLN A 116 8.64 2.12 16.13
C GLN A 116 9.42 3.19 16.90
N SER A 117 9.91 4.25 16.25
CA SER A 117 10.78 5.25 16.88
C SER A 117 10.00 6.34 17.58
N SER A 118 8.78 6.66 17.12
CA SER A 118 7.83 7.51 17.85
C SER A 118 7.40 6.93 19.20
N ILE A 119 7.68 5.64 19.44
CA ILE A 119 7.40 4.93 20.70
C ILE A 119 8.55 5.07 21.70
N LEU A 120 9.81 5.24 21.27
CA LEU A 120 10.94 5.20 22.19
C LEU A 120 11.30 6.57 22.80
N HIS A 121 10.97 7.67 22.12
CA HIS A 121 11.21 9.04 22.61
C HIS A 121 9.96 9.91 22.44
N PRO A 122 9.00 9.86 23.39
CA PRO A 122 8.08 10.96 23.54
C PRO A 122 8.92 12.20 23.85
N ARG A 123 8.98 13.17 22.93
CA ARG A 123 9.58 14.47 23.23
C ARG A 123 8.84 15.03 24.46
N PRO A 124 9.53 15.32 25.58
CA PRO A 124 8.91 16.07 26.65
C PRO A 124 8.78 17.51 26.14
N ALA A 125 7.63 17.84 25.55
CA ALA A 125 7.15 19.21 25.63
C ALA A 125 6.91 19.46 27.13
N TYR A 126 7.46 20.56 27.66
CA TYR A 126 7.34 21.01 29.06
C TYR A 126 8.31 20.39 30.08
N SER A 127 9.63 20.70 30.02
CA SER A 127 10.48 20.72 31.23
C SER A 127 11.79 21.51 31.05
N THR A 128 11.74 22.78 30.61
CA THR A 128 12.97 23.61 30.57
C THR A 128 12.74 25.08 30.93
N LEU A 129 11.77 25.38 31.81
CA LEU A 129 11.55 26.77 32.23
C LEU A 129 11.37 27.02 33.72
N MET A 130 11.75 26.09 34.61
CA MET A 130 11.80 26.38 36.06
C MET A 130 12.92 25.62 36.76
N SER A 131 14.17 26.00 36.52
CA SER A 131 15.30 25.75 37.44
C SER A 131 16.51 26.56 37.00
N GLN A 132 16.51 27.86 37.29
CA GLN A 132 17.76 28.58 37.52
C GLN A 132 17.81 28.99 39.00
N PRO A 133 18.79 28.51 39.78
CA PRO A 133 19.02 29.05 41.11
C PRO A 133 19.64 30.45 40.99
N ILE A 134 19.01 31.42 41.66
CA ILE A 134 19.53 32.78 41.83
C ILE A 134 20.80 32.69 42.68
N ARG A 135 21.94 33.11 42.12
CA ARG A 135 23.22 33.26 42.82
C ARG A 135 23.15 34.51 43.72
N PRO A 136 23.44 34.45 45.03
CA PRO A 136 23.65 35.65 45.81
C PRO A 136 25.02 36.25 45.47
N THR A 137 25.04 37.54 45.13
CA THR A 137 26.25 38.37 45.03
C THR A 137 26.81 38.63 46.43
N GLU A 138 28.09 38.30 46.62
CA GLU A 138 28.89 38.67 47.79
C GLU A 138 29.13 40.18 47.84
N THR A 139 28.97 40.78 49.02
CA THR A 139 29.61 42.03 49.46
C THR A 139 29.91 41.90 50.94
#